data_AF-A0AB39BQT5-F1
#
_entry.id   AF-A0AB39BQT5-F1
#
_cell.length_a   1.000
_cell.length_b   1.000
_cell.length_c   1.000
_cell.angle_alpha   90.00
_cell.angle_beta   90.00
_cell.angle_gamma   90.00
#
_symmetry.space_group_name_H-M   'P 1'
#
loop_
_entity.id
_entity.type
_entity.pdbx_description
1 polymer ?
#
loop_
_entity_poly.entity_id
_entity_poly.type
_entity_poly.pdbx_seq_one_letter_code
_entity_poly.pdbx_strand_id
1 'polypeptide(L)' 'MVRIFIMLVGFGFAVAGGVSLLAYLNILTLGYEFSYYMHFIATRPELYLFIIGVIMVIGSLAIPDRRERKNK' A
#
# COMPACT_ATOMS: atom_id res chain seq x y z
N MET A 1 -5.82 -21.17 -2.46
CA MET A 1 -5.50 -20.53 -3.75
C MET A 1 -5.92 -19.07 -3.78
N VAL A 2 -7.22 -18.72 -3.71
CA VAL A 2 -7.72 -17.33 -3.82
C VAL A 2 -7.12 -16.33 -2.80
N ARG A 3 -6.84 -16.77 -1.58
CA ARG A 3 -6.19 -15.93 -0.54
C ARG A 3 -4.80 -15.42 -0.92
N ILE A 4 -3.99 -16.28 -1.53
CA ILE A 4 -2.62 -15.91 -1.96
C ILE A 4 -2.71 -14.91 -3.11
N PHE A 5 -3.67 -15.08 -4.04
CA PHE A 5 -3.90 -14.12 -5.10
C PHE A 5 -4.29 -12.73 -4.56
N ILE A 6 -5.21 -12.65 -3.61
CA ILE A 6 -5.63 -11.38 -3.01
C ILE A 6 -4.48 -10.72 -2.23
N MET A 7 -3.71 -11.52 -1.49
CA MET A 7 -2.53 -11.03 -0.79
C MET A 7 -1.46 -10.51 -1.75
N LEU A 8 -1.20 -11.21 -2.87
CA LEU A 8 -0.21 -10.81 -3.87
C LEU A 8 -0.65 -9.56 -4.65
N VAL A 9 -1.95 -9.45 -4.97
CA VAL A 9 -2.53 -8.29 -5.64
C VAL A 9 -2.49 -7.07 -4.70
N GLY A 10 -2.93 -7.21 -3.45
CA GLY A 10 -2.84 -6.14 -2.45
C GLY A 10 -1.40 -5.71 -2.18
N PHE A 11 -0.48 -6.67 -2.12
CA PHE A 11 0.95 -6.40 -1.99
C PHE A 11 1.51 -5.65 -3.22
N GLY A 12 1.13 -6.05 -4.43
CA GLY A 12 1.54 -5.35 -5.66
C GLY A 12 1.04 -3.90 -5.71
N PHE A 13 -0.20 -3.65 -5.29
CA PHE A 13 -0.74 -2.29 -5.17
C PHE A 13 -0.01 -1.46 -4.10
N ALA A 14 0.32 -2.04 -2.95
CA ALA A 14 1.08 -1.37 -1.91
C ALA A 14 2.53 -1.06 -2.36
N VAL A 15 3.21 -2.00 -3.05
CA VAL A 15 4.56 -1.76 -3.58
C VAL A 15 4.54 -0.70 -4.68
N ALA A 16 3.57 -0.74 -5.61
CA ALA A 16 3.45 0.27 -6.66
C ALA A 16 3.24 1.68 -6.09
N GLY A 17 2.32 1.83 -5.12
CA GLY A 17 2.10 3.12 -4.45
C GLY A 17 3.31 3.59 -3.63
N GLY A 18 4.05 2.66 -3.01
CA GLY A 18 5.29 2.96 -2.28
C GLY A 18 6.45 3.38 -3.20
N VAL A 19 6.60 2.75 -4.36
CA VAL A 19 7.61 3.12 -5.36
C VAL A 19 7.31 4.50 -5.93
N SER A 20 6.04 4.82 -6.21
CA SER A 20 5.63 6.18 -6.58
C SER A 20 6.02 7.21 -5.51
N LEU A 21 5.79 6.92 -4.22
CA LEU A 21 6.20 7.79 -3.11
C LEU A 21 7.71 8.05 -3.13
N LEU A 22 8.52 7.00 -3.35
CA LEU A 22 9.97 7.12 -3.46
C LEU A 22 10.41 7.89 -4.72
N ALA A 23 9.72 7.71 -5.84
CA ALA A 23 10.02 8.43 -7.08
C ALA A 23 9.79 9.93 -6.91
N TYR A 24 8.70 10.34 -6.25
CA TYR A 24 8.43 11.75 -5.97
C TYR A 24 9.33 12.33 -4.89
N LEU A 25 9.95 11.50 -4.04
CA LEU A 25 10.93 11.97 -3.06
C LEU A 25 12.10 12.67 -3.76
N ASN A 26 12.34 12.35 -5.03
CA ASN A 26 13.27 13.08 -5.89
C ASN A 26 12.95 14.58 -5.97
N ILE A 27 11.67 14.98 -6.00
CA ILE A 27 11.24 16.39 -6.03
C ILE A 27 11.63 17.12 -4.74
N LEU A 28 11.63 16.41 -3.61
CA LEU A 28 12.07 16.96 -2.33
C LEU A 28 13.58 17.21 -2.32
N THR A 29 14.37 16.29 -2.87
CA THR A 29 15.84 16.46 -3.00
C THR A 29 16.24 17.52 -4.01
N LEU A 30 15.35 17.92 -4.93
CA LEU A 30 15.55 19.05 -5.86
C LEU A 30 15.43 20.42 -5.17
N GLY A 31 15.17 20.47 -3.86
CA GLY A 31 15.10 21.71 -3.08
C GLY A 31 13.72 22.38 -3.07
N TYR A 32 12.66 21.67 -3.47
CA TYR A 32 11.29 22.14 -3.30
C TYR A 32 10.82 21.99 -1.85
N GLU A 33 9.98 22.92 -1.40
CA GLU A 33 9.36 22.92 -0.07
C GLU A 33 8.61 21.61 0.21
N PHE A 34 8.83 21.00 1.39
CA PHE A 34 8.17 19.75 1.81
C PHE A 34 6.63 19.82 1.76
N SER A 35 6.06 21.03 1.92
CA SER A 35 4.62 21.28 1.81
C SER A 35 4.09 21.02 0.39
N TYR A 36 4.85 21.38 -0.65
CA TYR A 36 4.48 21.10 -2.05
C TYR A 36 4.51 19.61 -2.36
N TYR A 37 5.47 18.88 -1.80
CA TYR A 37 5.57 17.44 -1.94
C TYR A 37 4.35 16.71 -1.35
N MET A 38 3.92 17.08 -0.13
CA MET A 38 2.71 16.51 0.48
C MET A 38 1.45 16.81 -0.34
N HIS A 39 1.28 18.06 -0.78
CA HIS A 39 0.09 18.45 -1.56
C HIS A 39 0.04 17.72 -2.91
N PHE A 40 1.20 17.56 -3.56
CA PHE A 40 1.32 16.88 -4.84
C PHE A 40 0.99 15.39 -4.71
N ILE A 41 1.54 14.70 -3.70
CA ILE A 41 1.24 13.28 -3.45
C ILE A 41 -0.22 13.07 -3.05
N ALA A 42 -0.79 13.95 -2.23
CA ALA A 42 -2.19 13.84 -1.80
C ALA A 42 -3.19 14.05 -2.95
N THR A 43 -2.80 14.81 -3.98
CA THR A 43 -3.63 15.02 -5.18
C THR A 43 -3.57 13.83 -6.15
N ARG A 44 -2.60 12.92 -5.99
CA ARG A 44 -2.40 11.80 -6.93
C ARG A 44 -3.21 10.57 -6.53
N PRO A 45 -3.76 9.84 -7.53
CA PRO A 45 -4.47 8.58 -7.28
C PRO A 45 -3.56 7.47 -6.72
N GLU A 46 -2.24 7.67 -6.76
CA GLU A 46 -1.21 6.73 -6.30
C GLU A 46 -1.28 6.51 -4.78
N LEU A 47 -1.63 7.53 -3.99
CA LEU A 47 -1.83 7.38 -2.55
C LEU A 47 -3.10 6.56 -2.24
N TYR A 48 -4.16 6.73 -3.03
CA TYR A 48 -5.37 5.91 -2.90
C TYR A 48 -5.09 4.45 -3.25
N LEU A 49 -4.31 4.19 -4.30
CA LEU A 49 -3.85 2.84 -4.66
C LEU A 49 -3.02 2.20 -3.54
N PHE A 50 -2.14 2.98 -2.91
CA PHE A 50 -1.38 2.53 -1.74
C PHE A 50 -2.29 2.15 -0.57
N ILE A 51 -3.21 3.04 -0.17
CA ILE A 51 -4.12 2.81 0.95
C ILE A 51 -5.05 1.62 0.68
N ILE A 52 -5.60 1.51 -0.53
CA ILE A 52 -6.46 0.39 -0.92
C ILE A 52 -5.66 -0.92 -0.93
N GLY A 53 -4.43 -0.92 -1.45
CA GLY A 53 -3.53 -2.07 -1.42
C GLY A 53 -3.24 -2.54 0.01
N VAL A 54 -2.91 -1.61 0.91
CA VAL A 54 -2.68 -1.90 2.33
C VAL A 54 -3.94 -2.42 3.02
N ILE A 55 -5.11 -1.82 2.78
CA ILE A 55 -6.38 -2.29 3.33
C ILE A 55 -6.72 -3.70 2.82
N MET A 56 -6.47 -4.00 1.54
CA MET A 56 -6.65 -5.36 1.00
C MET A 56 -5.71 -6.37 1.66
N VAL A 57 -4.44 -6.03 1.87
CA VAL A 57 -3.48 -6.92 2.56
C VAL A 57 -3.90 -7.16 4.00
N ILE A 58 -4.22 -6.09 4.75
CA ILE A 58 -4.66 -6.18 6.14
C ILE A 58 -5.98 -6.96 6.24
N GLY A 59 -6.94 -6.69 5.37
CA GLY A 59 -8.21 -7.41 5.32
C GLY A 59 -8.02 -8.90 5.00
N SER A 60 -7.11 -9.22 4.08
CA SER A 60 -6.76 -10.61 3.78
C SER A 60 -6.05 -11.32 4.94
N LEU A 61 -5.27 -10.59 5.75
CA LEU A 61 -4.59 -11.13 6.93
C LEU A 61 -5.54 -11.26 8.14
N ALA A 62 -6.47 -10.31 8.28
CA ALA A 62 -7.45 -10.23 9.35
C ALA A 62 -8.65 -11.17 9.15
N ILE A 63 -8.72 -11.88 8.02
CA ILE A 63 -9.50 -13.10 7.88
C ILE A 63 -8.56 -14.26 8.22
N PRO A 64 -8.29 -14.57 9.51
CA PRO A 64 -7.59 -15.79 9.85
C PRO A 64 -8.42 -16.97 9.35
N ASP A 65 -7.76 -17.96 8.77
CA ASP A 65 -8.36 -19.28 8.66
C ASP A 65 -8.77 -19.67 10.08
N ARG A 66 -10.06 -19.86 10.32
CA ARG A 66 -10.62 -20.30 11.60
C ARG A 66 -10.26 -21.77 11.88
N ARG A 67 -9.04 -22.20 11.50
CA ARG A 67 -8.64 -23.61 11.42
C ARG A 67 -7.46 -23.96 12.34
N GLU A 68 -6.72 -22.98 12.86
CA GLU A 68 -5.66 -23.22 13.86
C GLU A 68 -6.05 -22.88 15.31
N ARG A 69 -7.34 -22.68 15.62
CA ARG A 69 -7.85 -22.79 17.01
C ARG A 69 -8.49 -24.15 17.31
N LYS A 70 -8.13 -25.19 16.54
CA LYS A 70 -8.60 -26.57 16.76
C LYS A 70 -7.45 -27.58 16.77
N ASN A 71 -6.30 -27.22 17.31
CA ASN A 71 -5.39 -28.20 17.91
C ASN A 71 -5.06 -27.73 19.32
N LYS A 72 -6.03 -28.04 20.19
CA LYS A 72 -5.79 -28.33 21.59
C LYS A 72 -5.29 -29.76 21.67
#